data_AF-A0A929TP29-F1
#
_entry.id   AF-A0A929TP29-F1
#
_cell.length_a   1.000
_cell.length_b   1.000
_cell.length_c   1.000
_cell.angle_alpha   90.00
_cell.angle_beta   90.00
_cell.angle_gamma   90.00
#
_symmetry.space_group_name_H-M   'P 1'
#
loop_
_entity.id
_entity.type
_entity.pdbx_description
1 polymer ?
#
loop_
_entity_poly.entity_id
_entity_poly.type
_entity_poly.pdbx_seq_one_letter_code
_entity_poly.pdbx_strand_id
1 'polypeptide(L)'
;MTTQTMMIIAVVAVVWAVAFVIMLSKGKKKANSVDKFIEDNRNGAILHIYGKQIRVDGNDLSSVPSTTGNDLETIVALTPGQHTIEGIYQSTETVGVKTRNVKTEKVSFDLDVEAGHRYSAGMYFYSAEEKAQYSNGQTGKVIMEMPLTLVEGSDYIKAYIVVYKED
;
A
#
# COMPACT_ATOMS: atom_id res chain seq x y z
N MET A 1 47.83 1.63 -2.60
CA MET A 1 46.73 1.90 -3.56
C MET A 1 47.31 2.80 -4.64
N THR A 2 47.21 2.46 -5.93
CA THR A 2 47.87 3.24 -7.00
C THR A 2 47.07 4.51 -7.33
N THR A 3 47.71 5.54 -7.87
CA THR A 3 47.06 6.80 -8.28
C THR A 3 45.89 6.56 -9.24
N GLN A 4 46.01 5.56 -10.12
CA GLN A 4 44.95 5.14 -11.03
C GLN A 4 43.73 4.56 -10.28
N THR A 5 43.96 3.72 -9.26
CA THR A 5 42.87 3.20 -8.41
C THR A 5 42.16 4.32 -7.66
N MET A 6 42.89 5.32 -7.14
CA MET A 6 42.29 6.47 -6.44
C MET A 6 41.45 7.35 -7.38
N MET A 7 41.90 7.60 -8.62
CA MET A 7 41.10 8.33 -9.61
C MET A 7 39.81 7.59 -9.98
N ILE A 8 39.87 6.28 -10.18
CA ILE A 8 38.68 5.48 -10.51
C ILE A 8 37.65 5.55 -9.37
N ILE A 9 38.10 5.40 -8.12
CA ILE A 9 37.21 5.51 -6.96
C ILE A 9 36.57 6.91 -6.88
N ALA A 10 37.34 7.97 -7.11
CA ALA A 10 36.82 9.34 -7.09
C ALA A 10 35.77 9.57 -8.17
N VAL A 11 36.00 9.11 -9.40
CA VAL A 11 35.02 9.23 -10.49
C VAL A 11 33.74 8.45 -10.18
N VAL A 12 33.86 7.22 -9.68
CA VAL A 12 32.70 6.40 -9.30
C VAL A 12 31.91 7.06 -8.18
N ALA A 13 32.58 7.63 -7.16
CA ALA A 13 31.94 8.33 -6.06
C ALA A 13 31.13 9.55 -6.53
N VAL A 14 31.67 10.34 -7.48
CA VAL A 14 30.95 11.48 -8.06
C VAL A 14 29.72 11.04 -8.83
N VAL A 15 29.82 10.00 -9.67
CA VAL A 15 28.67 9.46 -10.41
C VAL A 15 27.59 8.95 -9.45
N TRP A 16 27.98 8.22 -8.40
CA TRP A 16 27.05 7.73 -7.38
C TRP A 16 26.37 8.88 -6.63
N ALA A 17 27.10 9.94 -6.27
CA ALA A 17 26.55 11.09 -5.58
C ALA A 17 25.49 11.81 -6.43
N VAL A 18 25.74 12.00 -7.74
CA VAL A 18 24.76 12.61 -8.65
C VAL A 18 23.50 11.75 -8.77
N ALA A 19 23.65 10.44 -8.96
CA ALA A 19 22.52 9.52 -9.03
C ALA A 19 21.69 9.54 -7.73
N PHE A 20 22.37 9.57 -6.58
CA PHE A 20 21.73 9.63 -5.26
C PHE A 20 20.90 10.91 -5.07
N VAL A 21 21.43 12.08 -5.46
CA VAL A 21 20.69 13.35 -5.38
C VAL A 21 19.43 13.34 -6.25
N ILE A 22 19.51 12.79 -7.46
CA ILE A 22 18.35 12.65 -8.35
C ILE A 22 17.29 11.73 -7.74
N MET A 23 17.70 10.60 -7.16
CA MET A 23 16.81 9.65 -6.50
C MET A 23 16.08 10.29 -5.31
N LEU A 24 16.80 11.00 -4.43
CA LEU A 24 16.21 11.72 -3.30
C LEU A 24 15.20 12.78 -3.75
N SER A 25 15.51 13.49 -4.83
CA SER A 25 14.66 14.55 -5.37
C SER A 25 13.33 14.00 -5.90
N LYS A 26 13.37 12.85 -6.60
CA LYS A 26 12.16 12.15 -7.06
C LYS A 26 11.31 11.65 -5.89
N GLY A 27 11.95 11.09 -4.85
CA GLY A 27 11.27 10.64 -3.63
C GLY A 27 10.53 11.79 -2.94
N LYS A 28 11.21 12.91 -2.71
CA LYS A 28 10.60 14.12 -2.14
C LYS A 28 9.44 14.66 -2.98
N LYS A 29 9.62 14.73 -4.30
CA LYS A 29 8.56 15.19 -5.21
C LYS A 29 7.30 14.32 -5.10
N LYS A 30 7.47 13.00 -5.01
CA LYS A 30 6.37 12.05 -4.85
C LYS A 30 5.67 12.23 -3.50
N ALA A 31 6.44 12.30 -2.40
CA ALA A 31 5.89 12.56 -1.06
C ALA A 31 5.07 13.85 -1.03
N ASN A 32 5.62 14.96 -1.54
CA ASN A 32 4.91 16.23 -1.62
C ASN A 32 3.62 16.15 -2.48
N SER A 33 3.61 15.33 -3.53
CA SER A 33 2.42 15.11 -4.36
C SER A 33 1.34 14.33 -3.62
N VAL A 34 1.74 13.36 -2.80
CA VAL A 34 0.82 12.60 -1.93
C VAL A 34 0.26 13.50 -0.84
N ASP A 35 1.12 14.26 -0.14
CA ASP A 35 0.70 15.19 0.91
C ASP A 35 -0.27 16.23 0.36
N LYS A 36 0.03 16.80 -0.81
CA LYS A 36 -0.87 17.73 -1.49
C LYS A 36 -2.20 17.09 -1.85
N PHE A 37 -2.18 15.87 -2.38
CA PHE A 37 -3.41 15.14 -2.70
C PHE A 37 -4.28 14.92 -1.44
N ILE A 38 -3.67 14.52 -0.33
CA ILE A 38 -4.37 14.33 0.95
C ILE A 38 -4.96 15.65 1.45
N GLU A 39 -4.20 16.74 1.39
CA GLU A 39 -4.66 18.06 1.82
C GLU A 39 -5.82 18.57 0.95
N ASP A 40 -5.70 18.46 -0.38
CA ASP A 40 -6.73 18.88 -1.35
C ASP A 40 -8.04 18.08 -1.16
N ASN A 41 -7.97 16.86 -0.61
CA ASN A 41 -9.11 15.96 -0.39
C ASN A 41 -9.45 15.73 1.10
N ARG A 42 -8.94 16.56 2.01
CA ARG A 42 -9.07 16.36 3.47
C ARG A 42 -10.51 16.28 4.01
N ASN A 43 -11.48 16.80 3.26
CA ASN A 43 -12.89 16.79 3.64
C ASN A 43 -13.60 15.47 3.25
N GLY A 44 -12.97 14.65 2.38
CA GLY A 44 -13.45 13.32 2.02
C GLY A 44 -12.86 12.24 2.93
N ALA A 45 -13.10 10.98 2.56
CA ALA A 45 -12.38 9.84 3.11
C ALA A 45 -11.15 9.53 2.24
N ILE A 46 -10.02 9.22 2.86
CA ILE A 46 -8.81 8.80 2.15
C ILE A 46 -8.61 7.30 2.36
N LEU A 47 -8.60 6.53 1.28
CA LEU A 47 -8.38 5.08 1.33
C LEU A 47 -7.05 4.72 0.65
N HIS A 48 -6.15 4.14 1.43
CA HIS A 48 -4.90 3.56 1.00
C HIS A 48 -5.12 2.09 0.64
N ILE A 49 -4.79 1.70 -0.59
CA ILE A 49 -5.05 0.35 -1.13
C ILE A 49 -3.74 -0.26 -1.60
N TYR A 50 -3.37 -1.40 -1.02
CA TYR A 50 -2.17 -2.15 -1.39
C TYR A 50 -2.51 -3.24 -2.41
N GLY A 51 -2.68 -2.83 -3.67
CA GLY A 51 -3.13 -3.71 -4.74
C GLY A 51 -3.01 -3.11 -6.14
N LYS A 52 -3.50 -3.87 -7.12
CA LYS A 52 -3.49 -3.52 -8.55
C LYS A 52 -4.85 -3.76 -9.18
N GLN A 53 -5.07 -3.17 -10.36
CA GLN A 53 -6.35 -3.24 -11.08
C GLN A 53 -7.53 -2.79 -10.21
N ILE A 54 -7.33 -1.69 -9.49
CA ILE A 54 -8.31 -1.16 -8.56
C ILE A 54 -9.47 -0.51 -9.31
N ARG A 55 -10.69 -0.79 -8.87
CA ARG A 55 -11.90 -0.09 -9.30
C ARG A 55 -12.70 0.33 -8.07
N VAL A 56 -13.37 1.48 -8.19
CA VAL A 56 -14.24 2.03 -7.15
C VAL A 56 -15.61 2.27 -7.77
N ASP A 57 -16.65 1.66 -7.21
CA ASP A 57 -18.03 1.71 -7.73
C ASP A 57 -18.11 1.29 -9.20
N GLY A 58 -17.31 0.30 -9.60
CA GLY A 58 -17.19 -0.18 -10.97
C GLY A 58 -16.44 0.76 -11.92
N ASN A 59 -15.88 1.88 -11.45
CA ASN A 59 -15.11 2.82 -12.25
C ASN A 59 -13.61 2.56 -12.13
N ASP A 60 -12.88 2.73 -13.23
CA ASP A 60 -11.42 2.68 -13.22
C ASP A 60 -10.83 3.91 -12.50
N LEU A 61 -9.60 3.80 -11.99
CA LEU A 61 -8.92 4.88 -11.27
C LEU A 61 -8.76 6.17 -12.08
N SER A 62 -8.81 6.13 -13.42
CA SER A 62 -8.75 7.34 -14.25
C SER A 62 -9.94 8.28 -14.05
N SER A 63 -11.06 7.76 -13.54
CA SER A 63 -12.29 8.51 -13.22
C SER A 63 -12.46 8.80 -11.74
N VAL A 64 -11.54 8.33 -10.90
CA VAL A 64 -11.61 8.45 -9.44
C VAL A 64 -10.43 9.30 -8.97
N PRO A 65 -10.65 10.34 -8.14
CA PRO A 65 -9.54 11.12 -7.58
C PRO A 65 -8.56 10.19 -6.86
N SER A 66 -7.38 10.04 -7.43
CA SER A 66 -6.40 9.06 -6.96
C SER A 66 -4.96 9.51 -7.21
N THR A 67 -4.05 8.96 -6.43
CA THR A 67 -2.60 9.12 -6.60
C THR A 67 -1.88 7.81 -6.24
N THR A 68 -0.60 7.72 -6.58
CA THR A 68 0.22 6.54 -6.29
C THR A 68 1.18 6.84 -5.13
N GLY A 69 1.00 6.10 -4.04
CA GLY A 69 1.86 6.09 -2.88
C GLY A 69 3.06 5.15 -3.04
N ASN A 70 3.71 4.78 -1.94
CA ASN A 70 4.89 3.90 -1.95
C ASN A 70 4.50 2.41 -1.96
N ASP A 71 5.42 1.53 -2.34
CA ASP A 71 5.24 0.08 -2.18
C ASP A 71 3.93 -0.50 -2.75
N LEU A 72 3.59 -0.11 -3.99
CA LEU A 72 2.36 -0.49 -4.72
C LEU A 72 1.05 0.11 -4.16
N GLU A 73 1.14 1.08 -3.26
CA GLU A 73 0.00 1.80 -2.72
C GLU A 73 -0.68 2.66 -3.78
N THR A 74 -2.00 2.50 -3.88
CA THR A 74 -2.91 3.42 -4.54
C THR A 74 -3.70 4.16 -3.46
N ILE A 75 -3.69 5.48 -3.50
CA ILE A 75 -4.45 6.32 -2.56
C ILE A 75 -5.63 6.89 -3.34
N VAL A 76 -6.85 6.66 -2.86
CA VAL A 76 -8.08 7.17 -3.46
C VAL A 76 -8.79 8.10 -2.48
N ALA A 77 -9.39 9.16 -2.99
CA ALA A 77 -10.30 10.01 -2.22
C ALA A 77 -11.74 9.63 -2.53
N LEU A 78 -12.51 9.34 -1.49
CA LEU A 78 -13.89 8.89 -1.56
C LEU A 78 -14.81 9.93 -0.90
N THR A 79 -16.03 10.02 -1.42
CA THR A 79 -17.10 10.72 -0.71
C THR A 79 -17.52 9.92 0.52
N PRO A 80 -18.10 10.55 1.55
CA PRO A 80 -18.65 9.79 2.68
C PRO A 80 -19.84 8.92 2.22
N GLY A 81 -19.90 7.68 2.67
CA GLY A 81 -20.93 6.71 2.30
C GLY A 81 -20.38 5.32 2.00
N GLN A 82 -21.23 4.48 1.43
CA GLN A 82 -20.87 3.13 1.00
C GLN A 82 -20.24 3.15 -0.39
N HIS A 83 -19.12 2.45 -0.56
CA HIS A 83 -18.43 2.27 -1.84
C HIS A 83 -18.09 0.80 -2.07
N THR A 84 -18.16 0.34 -3.31
CA THR A 84 -17.69 -1.01 -3.68
C THR A 84 -16.25 -0.90 -4.17
N ILE A 85 -15.33 -1.61 -3.52
CA ILE A 85 -13.91 -1.64 -3.84
C ILE A 85 -13.56 -2.97 -4.49
N GLU A 86 -13.02 -2.92 -5.71
CA GLU A 86 -12.51 -4.09 -6.42
C GLU A 86 -10.99 -4.00 -6.59
N GLY A 87 -10.29 -5.13 -6.51
CA GLY A 87 -8.86 -5.13 -6.76
C GLY A 87 -8.18 -6.50 -6.65
N ILE A 88 -6.93 -6.56 -7.11
CA ILE A 88 -6.01 -7.67 -6.86
C ILE A 88 -5.04 -7.20 -5.80
N TYR A 89 -5.15 -7.74 -4.59
CA TYR A 89 -4.30 -7.37 -3.46
C TYR A 89 -3.03 -8.19 -3.48
N GLN A 90 -1.93 -7.60 -3.02
CA GLN A 90 -0.63 -8.24 -3.01
C GLN A 90 0.04 -8.06 -1.65
N SER A 91 0.67 -9.12 -1.16
CA SER A 91 1.47 -9.10 0.06
C SER A 91 2.70 -9.98 -0.12
N THR A 92 3.67 -9.80 0.78
CA THR A 92 4.90 -10.59 0.76
C THR A 92 4.91 -11.52 1.96
N GLU A 93 5.17 -12.79 1.70
CA GLU A 93 5.29 -13.80 2.72
C GLU A 93 6.73 -14.30 2.79
N THR A 94 7.23 -14.52 4.00
CA THR A 94 8.53 -15.16 4.24
C THR A 94 8.31 -16.49 4.96
N VAL A 95 8.64 -17.59 4.29
CA VAL A 95 8.54 -18.95 4.82
C VAL A 95 9.93 -19.56 4.87
N GLY A 96 10.47 -19.68 6.08
CA GLY A 96 11.86 -20.09 6.28
C GLY A 96 12.83 -19.11 5.61
N VAL A 97 13.56 -19.59 4.60
CA VAL A 97 14.55 -18.79 3.83
C VAL A 97 13.99 -18.25 2.51
N LYS A 98 12.72 -18.51 2.18
CA LYS A 98 12.11 -18.09 0.92
C LYS A 98 11.15 -16.94 1.16
N THR A 99 11.33 -15.86 0.42
CA THR A 99 10.38 -14.75 0.33
C THR A 99 9.64 -14.84 -1.00
N ARG A 100 8.31 -14.76 -0.97
CA ARG A 100 7.48 -14.80 -2.17
C ARG A 100 6.40 -13.72 -2.14
N ASN A 101 6.04 -13.26 -3.33
CA ASN A 101 4.87 -12.41 -3.52
C ASN A 101 3.64 -13.29 -3.64
N VAL A 102 2.62 -13.00 -2.85
CA VAL A 102 1.31 -13.63 -2.90
C VAL A 102 0.32 -12.58 -3.40
N LYS A 103 -0.59 -12.99 -4.29
CA LYS A 103 -1.61 -12.10 -4.86
C LYS A 103 -2.97 -12.79 -4.82
N THR A 104 -4.03 -12.02 -4.58
CA THR A 104 -5.39 -12.53 -4.63
C THR A 104 -5.86 -12.75 -6.07
N GLU A 105 -6.95 -13.50 -6.25
CA GLU A 105 -7.83 -13.24 -7.40
C GLU A 105 -8.42 -11.83 -7.30
N LYS A 106 -9.14 -11.37 -8.32
CA LYS A 106 -9.87 -10.11 -8.20
C LYS A 106 -10.95 -10.28 -7.14
N VAL A 107 -10.85 -9.51 -6.07
CA VAL A 107 -11.84 -9.50 -4.98
C VAL A 107 -12.67 -8.22 -5.05
N SER A 108 -13.88 -8.27 -4.49
CA SER A 108 -14.81 -7.16 -4.40
C SER A 108 -15.45 -7.16 -3.00
N PHE A 109 -15.54 -6.00 -2.38
CA PHE A 109 -16.19 -5.81 -1.08
C PHE A 109 -16.75 -4.41 -0.95
N ASP A 110 -17.79 -4.26 -0.14
CA ASP A 110 -18.38 -2.97 0.19
C ASP A 110 -17.72 -2.39 1.44
N LEU A 111 -17.52 -1.07 1.42
CA LEU A 111 -16.86 -0.33 2.47
C LEU A 111 -17.62 0.97 2.77
N ASP A 112 -18.07 1.12 4.01
CA ASP A 112 -18.63 2.37 4.52
C ASP A 112 -17.53 3.27 5.06
N VAL A 113 -17.43 4.48 4.53
CA VAL A 113 -16.40 5.47 4.91
C VAL A 113 -17.01 6.79 5.37
N GLU A 114 -16.39 7.38 6.38
CA GLU A 114 -16.74 8.67 6.96
C GLU A 114 -15.77 9.78 6.50
N ALA A 115 -16.29 11.00 6.36
CA ALA A 115 -15.51 12.20 6.05
C ALA A 115 -14.37 12.44 7.04
N GLY A 116 -13.23 12.96 6.57
CA GLY A 116 -12.12 13.38 7.43
C GLY A 116 -11.32 12.24 8.04
N HIS A 117 -11.57 11.00 7.63
CA HIS A 117 -10.88 9.82 8.11
C HIS A 117 -10.03 9.15 7.04
N ARG A 118 -9.01 8.43 7.51
CA ARG A 118 -8.10 7.65 6.68
C ARG A 118 -8.35 6.17 6.90
N TYR A 119 -8.17 5.39 5.85
CA TYR A 119 -8.38 3.96 5.85
C TYR A 119 -7.24 3.27 5.10
N SER A 120 -6.88 2.06 5.51
CA SER A 120 -5.91 1.23 4.79
C SER A 120 -6.46 -0.17 4.56
N ALA A 121 -6.53 -0.56 3.29
CA ALA A 121 -6.95 -1.87 2.80
C ALA A 121 -5.74 -2.67 2.32
N GLY A 122 -5.47 -3.81 2.96
CA GLY A 122 -4.33 -4.66 2.62
C GLY A 122 -4.64 -6.15 2.80
N MET A 123 -3.79 -6.98 2.20
CA MET A 123 -3.82 -8.42 2.40
C MET A 123 -2.86 -8.84 3.51
N TYR A 124 -3.37 -9.65 4.44
CA TYR A 124 -2.64 -10.16 5.60
C TYR A 124 -2.81 -11.67 5.75
N PHE A 125 -1.79 -12.35 6.29
CA PHE A 125 -1.80 -13.81 6.56
C PHE A 125 -2.24 -14.14 7.99
N TYR A 126 -2.95 -13.22 8.61
CA TYR A 126 -3.52 -13.32 9.95
C TYR A 126 -4.86 -12.58 9.97
N SER A 127 -5.76 -12.99 10.86
CA SER A 127 -6.97 -12.21 11.13
C SER A 127 -6.66 -10.98 11.99
N ALA A 128 -7.60 -10.04 12.02
CA ALA A 128 -7.63 -8.90 12.92
C ALA A 128 -7.50 -9.32 14.39
N GLU A 129 -8.19 -10.41 14.77
CA GLU A 129 -8.14 -10.95 16.12
C GLU A 129 -6.74 -11.47 16.46
N GLU A 130 -6.14 -12.26 15.56
CA GLU A 130 -4.77 -12.76 15.71
C GLU A 130 -3.78 -11.59 15.82
N LYS A 131 -3.92 -10.55 14.98
CA LYS A 131 -3.06 -9.36 15.04
C LYS A 131 -3.17 -8.64 16.39
N ALA A 132 -4.38 -8.48 16.92
CA ALA A 132 -4.61 -7.80 18.20
C ALA A 132 -3.93 -8.54 19.37
N GLN A 133 -3.91 -9.87 19.33
CA GLN A 133 -3.23 -10.70 20.33
C GLN A 133 -1.71 -10.48 20.34
N TYR A 134 -1.06 -10.45 19.18
CA TYR A 134 0.40 -10.25 19.10
C TYR A 134 0.85 -8.79 19.21
N SER A 135 -0.06 -7.84 18.94
CA SER A 135 0.25 -6.39 18.98
C SER A 135 -0.12 -5.72 20.31
N ASN A 136 -0.43 -6.48 21.36
CA ASN A 136 -0.92 -5.97 22.66
C ASN A 136 -2.10 -5.00 22.52
N GLY A 137 -3.00 -5.25 21.55
CA GLY A 137 -4.15 -4.37 21.27
C GLY A 137 -3.83 -3.06 20.56
N GLN A 138 -2.57 -2.79 20.20
CA GLN A 138 -2.20 -1.62 19.39
C GLN A 138 -2.41 -1.87 17.90
N THR A 139 -3.68 -2.00 17.50
CA THR A 139 -4.07 -2.12 16.09
C THR A 139 -5.05 -1.01 15.74
N GLY A 140 -4.99 -0.49 14.51
CA GLY A 140 -6.03 0.42 14.02
C GLY A 140 -7.42 -0.20 14.14
N LYS A 141 -8.47 0.63 14.13
CA LYS A 141 -9.85 0.13 14.23
C LYS A 141 -10.20 -0.67 12.98
N VAL A 142 -10.44 -1.96 13.13
CA VAL A 142 -10.87 -2.81 12.02
C VAL A 142 -12.32 -2.47 11.68
N ILE A 143 -12.56 -2.14 10.41
CA ILE A 143 -13.90 -1.84 9.91
C ILE A 143 -14.41 -2.86 8.90
N MET A 144 -13.51 -3.64 8.30
CA MET A 144 -13.85 -4.74 7.41
C MET A 144 -12.78 -5.81 7.49
N GLU A 145 -13.19 -7.07 7.58
CA GLU A 145 -12.33 -8.23 7.37
C GLU A 145 -13.06 -9.22 6.44
N MET A 146 -12.35 -9.66 5.40
CA MET A 146 -12.83 -10.65 4.47
C MET A 146 -11.82 -11.80 4.38
N PRO A 147 -12.17 -13.02 4.82
CA PRO A 147 -11.31 -14.18 4.64
C PRO A 147 -11.19 -14.51 3.15
N LEU A 148 -9.97 -14.85 2.74
CA LEU A 148 -9.62 -15.26 1.40
C LEU A 148 -9.44 -16.78 1.36
N THR A 149 -9.91 -17.39 0.28
CA THR A 149 -9.62 -18.79 -0.05
C THR A 149 -8.21 -18.96 -0.60
N LEU A 150 -7.84 -20.19 -0.96
CA LEU A 150 -6.56 -20.57 -1.60
C LEU A 150 -6.01 -19.47 -2.51
N VAL A 151 -4.88 -18.90 -2.11
CA VAL A 151 -4.25 -17.77 -2.79
C VAL A 151 -3.14 -18.30 -3.69
N GLU A 152 -3.10 -17.86 -4.95
CA GLU A 152 -2.09 -18.33 -5.91
C GLU A 152 -0.67 -18.07 -5.38
N GLY A 153 0.10 -19.15 -5.27
CA GLY A 153 1.47 -19.10 -4.78
C GLY A 153 1.62 -19.11 -3.26
N SER A 154 0.55 -19.22 -2.47
CA SER A 154 0.62 -19.35 -0.99
C SER A 154 0.49 -20.81 -0.53
N ASP A 155 1.34 -21.24 0.41
CA ASP A 155 1.17 -22.49 1.17
C ASP A 155 0.27 -22.27 2.40
N TYR A 156 0.00 -21.00 2.75
CA TYR A 156 -0.90 -20.63 3.82
C TYR A 156 -2.33 -20.66 3.30
N ILE A 157 -3.12 -21.54 3.92
CA ILE A 157 -4.55 -21.73 3.67
C ILE A 157 -5.42 -20.57 4.19
N LYS A 158 -4.82 -19.55 4.82
CA LYS A 158 -5.53 -18.42 5.44
C LYS A 158 -4.85 -17.12 5.04
N ALA A 159 -5.58 -16.29 4.31
CA ALA A 159 -5.26 -14.88 4.10
C ALA A 159 -6.54 -14.06 4.24
N TYR A 160 -6.41 -12.77 4.48
CA TYR A 160 -7.53 -11.87 4.75
C TYR A 160 -7.29 -10.55 4.02
N ILE A 161 -8.33 -9.96 3.46
CA ILE A 161 -8.35 -8.51 3.24
C ILE A 161 -8.83 -7.89 4.53
N VAL A 162 -8.04 -6.97 5.08
CA VAL A 162 -8.43 -6.21 6.27
C VAL A 162 -8.38 -4.74 5.94
N VAL A 163 -9.44 -4.01 6.29
CA VAL A 163 -9.49 -2.56 6.23
C VAL A 163 -9.43 -2.01 7.65
N TYR A 164 -8.41 -1.19 7.90
CA TYR A 164 -8.28 -0.43 9.13
C TYR A 164 -8.74 1.01 8.89
N LYS A 165 -9.43 1.59 9.87
CA LYS A 165 -9.55 3.04 10.02
C LYS A 165 -8.34 3.51 10.83
N GLU A 166 -7.63 4.49 10.28
CA GLU A 166 -6.46 5.13 10.89
C GLU A 166 -6.94 6.40 11.62
N ASP A 167 -6.54 6.53 12.87
CA ASP A 167 -6.87 7.68 13.74
C ASP A 167 -5.89 8.85 13.53
#